data_AF-A0A3M2AXC3-F1
#
_entry.id   AF-A0A3M2AXC3-F1
#
_cell.length_a   1.000
_cell.length_b   1.000
_cell.length_c   1.000
_cell.angle_alpha   90.00
_cell.angle_beta   90.00
_cell.angle_gamma   90.00
#
_symmetry.space_group_name_H-M   'P 1'
#
loop_
_entity.id
_entity.type
_entity.pdbx_description
1 polymer ?
#
loop_
_entity_poly.entity_id
_entity_poly.type
_entity_poly.pdbx_seq_one_letter_code
_entity_poly.pdbx_strand_id
1 'polypeptide(L)'
;MLFPSLILPLLLPAQGGPLPRTFQVVHCDQQEYTPANWSQLADFIAEASARQVKVSLEFGSAWADAVIADPNKQAEVAAWLAAGHALGAHHHDVTHPYWDGFTDLEPGSFTPPPTADPYRGTMADFKALMDRMADLVGIPGGRVRFGGLDDSIVYEEPYGMPWGTDGCRAVGCAVSLPYFRVVNSYGVWFIDHAYLGAFDPAQLSALKGLYLATSAPSTFGFTFHVQDYADDRAQYLDWLDFLQALDPAGLSRFTVPEILAGEPAPFLGSAESVSVATGGRIDFQAATDPTLAGHEYWILMGWSGTEPGYDLGGPLVDDQVHLGLNPDGLTDWVLAGGNSMLAGFSGVLDPAGAATAVLDTGGPLPAGYAGRQVAFVLVARDPAGGRFSFSSLPWLVDLLP
;
A
#
# COMPACT_ATOMS: atom_id res chain seq x y z
N MET A 1 49.32 -11.61 -28.34
CA MET A 1 49.52 -10.49 -27.39
C MET A 1 48.17 -10.20 -26.77
N LEU A 2 47.97 -10.60 -25.52
CA LEU A 2 46.75 -10.34 -24.75
C LEU A 2 46.89 -8.94 -24.15
N PHE A 3 46.02 -8.01 -24.57
CA PHE A 3 45.90 -6.73 -23.88
C PHE A 3 45.08 -6.94 -22.61
N PRO A 4 45.62 -6.64 -21.42
CA PRO A 4 44.79 -6.60 -20.23
C PRO A 4 43.84 -5.41 -20.38
N SER A 5 42.53 -5.68 -20.34
CA SER A 5 41.52 -4.64 -20.23
C SER A 5 41.78 -3.84 -18.96
N LEU A 6 42.32 -2.63 -19.11
CA LEU A 6 42.35 -1.65 -18.03
C LEU A 6 40.89 -1.25 -17.75
N ILE A 7 40.35 -1.75 -16.64
CA ILE A 7 39.14 -1.19 -16.04
C ILE A 7 39.57 0.16 -15.46
N LEU A 8 39.32 1.25 -16.19
CA LEU A 8 39.45 2.59 -15.66
C LEU A 8 38.38 2.73 -14.56
N PRO A 9 38.73 2.99 -13.29
CA PRO A 9 37.73 3.30 -12.29
C PRO A 9 37.02 4.58 -12.74
N LEU A 10 35.71 4.49 -12.97
CA LEU A 10 34.87 5.67 -13.18
C LEU A 10 35.02 6.53 -11.91
N LEU A 11 35.77 7.63 -12.01
CA LEU A 11 35.84 8.66 -10.98
C LEU A 11 34.49 9.38 -11.00
N LEU A 12 33.52 8.84 -10.27
CA LEU A 12 32.26 9.52 -10.01
C LEU A 12 32.56 10.79 -9.21
N PRO A 13 32.01 11.96 -9.60
CA PRO A 13 32.17 13.17 -8.81
C PRO A 13 31.63 12.90 -7.40
N ALA A 14 32.45 13.19 -6.38
CA ALA A 14 32.05 13.08 -5.00
C ALA A 14 30.92 14.10 -4.73
N GLN A 15 29.67 13.67 -4.87
CA GLN A 15 28.55 14.42 -4.33
C GLN A 15 28.60 14.30 -2.82
N GLY A 16 28.81 15.42 -2.13
CA GLY A 16 28.91 15.47 -0.67
C GLY A 16 27.57 15.37 0.07
N GLY A 17 26.47 15.03 -0.63
CA GLY A 17 25.14 14.89 -0.05
C GLY A 17 24.77 13.42 0.22
N PRO A 18 23.81 13.15 1.11
CA PRO A 18 23.26 11.81 1.28
C PRO A 18 22.54 11.37 0.00
N LEU A 19 22.72 10.10 -0.38
CA LEU A 19 21.99 9.46 -1.48
C LEU A 19 20.47 9.53 -1.24
N PRO A 20 19.65 9.56 -2.30
CA PRO A 20 18.20 9.55 -2.16
C PRO A 20 17.72 8.20 -1.61
N ARG A 21 16.56 8.19 -0.95
CA ARG A 21 15.89 6.92 -0.58
C ARG A 21 15.44 6.25 -1.87
N THR A 22 15.86 5.02 -2.11
CA THR A 22 15.63 4.32 -3.37
C THR A 22 14.73 3.12 -3.15
N PHE A 23 13.78 2.90 -4.04
CA PHE A 23 12.99 1.68 -4.07
C PHE A 23 12.84 1.17 -5.50
N GLN A 24 12.46 -0.10 -5.60
CA GLN A 24 12.12 -0.72 -6.86
C GLN A 24 10.90 -1.60 -6.68
N VAL A 25 10.03 -1.55 -7.68
CA VAL A 25 8.80 -2.32 -7.75
C VAL A 25 8.92 -3.30 -8.90
N VAL A 26 8.44 -4.53 -8.69
CA VAL A 26 8.22 -5.48 -9.78
C VAL A 26 6.73 -5.72 -9.86
N HIS A 27 6.13 -5.25 -10.95
CA HIS A 27 4.76 -5.59 -11.28
C HIS A 27 4.74 -7.05 -11.78
N CYS A 28 3.92 -7.86 -11.12
CA CYS A 28 3.69 -9.25 -11.46
C CYS A 28 2.27 -9.36 -12.00
N ASP A 29 2.07 -8.90 -13.23
CA ASP A 29 0.77 -8.85 -13.88
C ASP A 29 0.16 -10.24 -14.06
N GLN A 30 -1.16 -10.34 -13.98
CA GLN A 30 -1.83 -11.63 -14.02
C GLN A 30 -1.68 -12.36 -15.36
N GLN A 31 -1.63 -11.64 -16.49
CA GLN A 31 -1.41 -12.24 -17.81
C GLN A 31 0.01 -12.78 -18.00
N GLU A 32 0.96 -12.32 -17.19
CA GLU A 32 2.36 -12.73 -17.27
C GLU A 32 2.68 -13.97 -16.43
N TYR A 33 1.73 -14.44 -15.62
CA TYR A 33 2.00 -15.60 -14.79
C TYR A 33 2.23 -16.86 -15.65
N THR A 34 3.46 -17.35 -15.63
CA THR A 34 3.86 -18.66 -16.15
C THR A 34 4.92 -19.28 -15.23
N PRO A 35 5.11 -20.61 -15.23
CA PRO A 35 6.23 -21.21 -14.49
C PRO A 35 7.60 -20.67 -14.91
N ALA A 36 7.75 -20.26 -16.17
CA ALA A 36 8.98 -19.65 -16.66
C ALA A 36 9.19 -18.26 -16.04
N ASN A 37 8.16 -17.40 -16.05
CA ASN A 37 8.24 -16.07 -15.45
C ASN A 37 8.39 -16.13 -13.92
N TRP A 38 7.80 -17.11 -13.25
CA TRP A 38 8.10 -17.38 -11.83
C TRP A 38 9.59 -17.61 -11.60
N SER A 39 10.22 -18.44 -12.43
CA SER A 39 11.67 -18.68 -12.35
C SER A 39 12.49 -17.40 -12.62
N GLN A 40 12.06 -16.55 -13.55
CA GLN A 40 12.73 -15.27 -13.83
C GLN A 40 12.62 -14.31 -12.64
N LEU A 41 11.45 -14.25 -11.99
CA LEU A 41 11.26 -13.47 -10.79
C LEU A 41 12.17 -13.95 -9.66
N ALA A 42 12.20 -15.27 -9.41
CA ALA A 42 13.08 -15.87 -8.41
C ALA A 42 14.56 -15.56 -8.66
N ASP A 43 15.00 -15.65 -9.92
CA ASP A 43 16.36 -15.30 -10.33
C ASP A 43 16.65 -13.81 -10.08
N PHE A 44 15.73 -12.90 -10.43
CA PHE A 44 15.89 -11.47 -10.16
C PHE A 44 16.01 -11.17 -8.67
N ILE A 45 15.15 -11.78 -7.84
CA ILE A 45 15.16 -11.58 -6.39
C ILE A 45 16.47 -12.07 -5.79
N ALA A 46 16.97 -13.24 -6.22
CA ALA A 46 18.27 -13.74 -5.79
C ALA A 46 19.42 -12.78 -6.16
N GLU A 47 19.41 -12.21 -7.37
CA GLU A 47 20.42 -11.25 -7.84
C GLU A 47 20.35 -9.92 -7.07
N ALA A 48 19.15 -9.45 -6.73
CA ALA A 48 18.91 -8.28 -5.90
C ALA A 48 19.38 -8.52 -4.45
N SER A 49 19.00 -9.65 -3.84
CA SER A 49 19.46 -10.04 -2.49
C SER A 49 20.98 -10.13 -2.41
N ALA A 50 21.64 -10.72 -3.42
CA ALA A 50 23.10 -10.85 -3.48
C ALA A 50 23.81 -9.48 -3.49
N ARG A 51 23.11 -8.43 -3.90
CA ARG A 51 23.56 -7.03 -3.91
C ARG A 51 22.91 -6.20 -2.82
N GLN A 52 22.30 -6.82 -1.81
CA GLN A 52 21.61 -6.12 -0.72
C GLN A 52 20.62 -5.06 -1.23
N VAL A 53 19.93 -5.36 -2.34
CA VAL A 53 18.88 -4.53 -2.90
C VAL A 53 17.54 -5.15 -2.52
N LYS A 54 16.75 -4.40 -1.76
CA LYS A 54 15.38 -4.79 -1.42
C LYS A 54 14.45 -4.52 -2.59
N VAL A 55 13.39 -5.28 -2.67
CA VAL A 55 12.42 -5.23 -3.79
C VAL A 55 11.02 -5.24 -3.21
N SER A 56 10.15 -4.41 -3.78
CA SER A 56 8.71 -4.44 -3.52
C SER A 56 8.05 -5.23 -4.65
N LEU A 57 7.42 -6.34 -4.33
CA LEU A 57 6.77 -7.22 -5.28
C LEU A 57 5.28 -6.89 -5.28
N GLU A 58 4.71 -6.48 -6.42
CA GLU A 58 3.27 -6.22 -6.51
C GLU A 58 2.61 -7.34 -7.32
N PHE A 59 1.93 -8.24 -6.62
CA PHE A 59 1.35 -9.44 -7.21
C PHE A 59 -0.05 -9.18 -7.73
N GLY A 60 -0.26 -9.47 -9.02
CA GLY A 60 -1.58 -9.64 -9.60
C GLY A 60 -2.23 -10.95 -9.17
N SER A 61 -3.53 -11.07 -9.46
CA SER A 61 -4.37 -12.17 -8.96
C SER A 61 -3.87 -13.57 -9.34
N ALA A 62 -3.38 -13.79 -10.57
CA ALA A 62 -2.86 -15.09 -11.00
C ALA A 62 -1.58 -15.52 -10.26
N TRP A 63 -0.73 -14.56 -9.88
CA TRP A 63 0.46 -14.82 -9.07
C TRP A 63 0.07 -15.19 -7.63
N ALA A 64 -0.91 -14.49 -7.05
CA ALA A 64 -1.46 -14.83 -5.74
C ALA A 64 -2.08 -16.24 -5.72
N ASP A 65 -2.90 -16.59 -6.72
CA ASP A 65 -3.47 -17.92 -6.88
C ASP A 65 -2.37 -19.01 -6.93
N ALA A 66 -1.29 -18.74 -7.65
CA ALA A 66 -0.17 -19.66 -7.77
C ALA A 66 0.55 -19.92 -6.44
N VAL A 67 0.76 -18.88 -5.63
CA VAL A 67 1.34 -19.02 -4.29
C VAL A 67 0.40 -19.79 -3.38
N ILE A 68 -0.90 -19.45 -3.37
CA ILE A 68 -1.90 -20.13 -2.54
C ILE A 68 -1.96 -21.63 -2.86
N ALA A 69 -1.81 -22.01 -4.13
CA ALA A 69 -1.90 -23.40 -4.58
C ALA A 69 -0.63 -24.24 -4.33
N ASP A 70 0.54 -23.62 -4.12
CA ASP A 70 1.84 -24.31 -4.11
C ASP A 70 2.67 -24.00 -2.86
N PRO A 71 2.78 -24.94 -1.90
CA PRO A 71 3.58 -24.75 -0.69
C PRO A 71 5.06 -24.42 -0.93
N ASN A 72 5.64 -24.83 -2.08
CA ASN A 72 7.02 -24.46 -2.40
C ASN A 72 7.13 -22.98 -2.71
N LYS A 73 6.16 -22.41 -3.44
CA LYS A 73 6.10 -20.96 -3.70
C LYS A 73 5.82 -20.18 -2.42
N GLN A 74 5.00 -20.73 -1.51
CA GLN A 74 4.79 -20.11 -0.19
C GLN A 74 6.09 -20.01 0.59
N ALA A 75 6.85 -21.10 0.66
CA ALA A 75 8.15 -21.13 1.34
C ALA A 75 9.18 -20.19 0.67
N GLU A 76 9.15 -20.08 -0.65
CA GLU A 76 10.01 -19.19 -1.42
C GLU A 76 9.69 -17.71 -1.16
N VAL A 77 8.43 -17.30 -1.25
CA VAL A 77 8.00 -15.93 -0.93
C VAL A 77 8.29 -15.59 0.54
N ALA A 78 8.03 -16.51 1.47
CA ALA A 78 8.38 -16.32 2.88
C ALA A 78 9.89 -16.10 3.07
N ALA A 79 10.74 -16.80 2.30
CA ALA A 79 12.18 -16.57 2.31
C ALA A 79 12.56 -15.19 1.74
N TRP A 80 11.88 -14.72 0.69
CA TRP A 80 12.09 -13.36 0.16
C TRP A 80 11.71 -12.29 1.20
N LEU A 81 10.58 -12.45 1.88
CA LEU A 81 10.18 -11.56 2.97
C LEU A 81 11.21 -11.54 4.10
N ALA A 82 11.72 -12.72 4.49
CA ALA A 82 12.78 -12.83 5.50
C ALA A 82 14.11 -12.17 5.08
N ALA A 83 14.37 -12.06 3.77
CA ALA A 83 15.52 -11.33 3.22
C ALA A 83 15.30 -9.80 3.13
N GLY A 84 14.12 -9.30 3.53
CA GLY A 84 13.79 -7.87 3.55
C GLY A 84 13.09 -7.35 2.30
N HIS A 85 12.64 -8.24 1.41
CA HIS A 85 11.72 -7.86 0.34
C HIS A 85 10.31 -7.62 0.91
N ALA A 86 9.44 -6.93 0.15
CA ALA A 86 8.06 -6.66 0.53
C ALA A 86 7.09 -7.21 -0.52
N LEU A 87 5.87 -7.54 -0.07
CA LEU A 87 4.80 -8.06 -0.92
C LEU A 87 3.59 -7.13 -0.87
N GLY A 88 3.13 -6.72 -2.04
CA GLY A 88 2.05 -5.81 -2.34
C GLY A 88 1.09 -6.43 -3.36
N ALA A 89 0.04 -5.69 -3.71
CA ALA A 89 -0.92 -6.10 -4.74
C ALA A 89 -0.75 -5.25 -6.00
N HIS A 90 -0.97 -5.86 -7.17
CA HIS A 90 -1.07 -5.14 -8.44
C HIS A 90 -2.45 -5.39 -9.02
N HIS A 91 -3.23 -4.34 -9.25
CA HIS A 91 -4.58 -4.46 -9.81
C HIS A 91 -4.65 -3.73 -11.16
N HIS A 92 -5.29 -4.40 -12.11
CA HIS A 92 -5.63 -3.82 -13.41
C HIS A 92 -7.12 -3.57 -13.43
N ASP A 93 -7.51 -2.32 -13.70
CA ASP A 93 -8.89 -1.85 -13.66
C ASP A 93 -9.72 -2.32 -14.89
N VAL A 94 -11.04 -2.12 -14.89
CA VAL A 94 -11.93 -2.57 -15.98
C VAL A 94 -11.65 -1.95 -17.36
N THR A 95 -10.88 -0.87 -17.43
CA THR A 95 -10.44 -0.22 -18.67
C THR A 95 -9.10 -0.75 -19.18
N HIS A 96 -8.31 -1.38 -18.31
CA HIS A 96 -7.03 -1.96 -18.67
C HIS A 96 -7.21 -3.17 -19.62
N PRO A 97 -6.42 -3.31 -20.71
CA PRO A 97 -6.55 -4.41 -21.67
C PRO A 97 -6.47 -5.80 -21.03
N TYR A 98 -5.73 -5.90 -19.94
CA TYR A 98 -5.62 -7.09 -19.12
C TYR A 98 -6.31 -6.78 -17.79
N TRP A 99 -7.62 -6.55 -17.77
CA TRP A 99 -8.36 -6.48 -16.51
C TRP A 99 -8.29 -7.84 -15.80
N ASP A 100 -8.09 -7.84 -14.48
CA ASP A 100 -7.82 -9.05 -13.69
C ASP A 100 -9.08 -9.76 -13.15
N GLY A 101 -10.26 -9.23 -13.50
CA GLY A 101 -11.57 -9.78 -13.19
C GLY A 101 -12.21 -9.22 -11.92
N PHE A 102 -11.57 -8.31 -11.19
CA PHE A 102 -12.15 -7.72 -9.97
C PHE A 102 -12.61 -6.28 -10.19
N THR A 103 -13.79 -5.91 -9.69
CA THR A 103 -14.32 -4.53 -9.75
C THR A 103 -15.53 -4.38 -8.85
N ASP A 104 -15.73 -3.20 -8.29
CA ASP A 104 -16.98 -2.85 -7.59
C ASP A 104 -18.06 -2.29 -8.51
N LEU A 105 -17.76 -2.11 -9.80
CA LEU A 105 -18.75 -1.73 -10.78
C LEU A 105 -19.75 -2.85 -10.99
N GLU A 106 -21.04 -2.48 -11.03
CA GLU A 106 -22.13 -3.42 -11.27
C GLU A 106 -21.88 -4.24 -12.56
N PRO A 107 -21.94 -5.59 -12.51
CA PRO A 107 -21.71 -6.41 -13.69
C PRO A 107 -22.62 -6.03 -14.87
N GLY A 108 -22.00 -5.71 -16.00
CA GLY A 108 -22.68 -5.24 -17.21
C GLY A 108 -22.82 -3.72 -17.34
N SER A 109 -22.36 -2.94 -16.35
CA SER A 109 -22.24 -1.47 -16.46
C SER A 109 -21.02 -1.03 -17.28
N PHE A 110 -20.07 -1.92 -17.51
CA PHE A 110 -18.85 -1.73 -18.30
C PHE A 110 -18.72 -2.80 -19.38
N THR A 111 -17.88 -2.53 -20.39
CA THR A 111 -17.52 -3.52 -21.42
C THR A 111 -16.03 -3.83 -21.29
N PRO A 112 -15.66 -5.00 -20.73
CA PRO A 112 -14.27 -5.32 -20.54
C PRO A 112 -13.56 -5.51 -21.89
N PRO A 113 -12.25 -5.24 -21.96
CA PRO A 113 -11.47 -5.51 -23.17
C PRO A 113 -11.48 -6.99 -23.57
N PRO A 114 -11.25 -7.33 -24.85
CA PRO A 114 -11.30 -8.72 -25.33
C PRO A 114 -10.28 -9.66 -24.67
N THR A 115 -9.20 -9.12 -24.12
CA THR A 115 -8.11 -9.83 -23.46
C THR A 115 -8.23 -9.86 -21.94
N ALA A 116 -9.31 -9.31 -21.40
CA ALA A 116 -9.58 -9.31 -19.97
C ALA A 116 -9.97 -10.69 -19.45
N ASP A 117 -9.68 -10.92 -18.18
CA ASP A 117 -10.22 -12.06 -17.44
C ASP A 117 -11.75 -11.93 -17.27
N PRO A 118 -12.47 -13.06 -17.11
CA PRO A 118 -13.89 -13.00 -16.74
C PRO A 118 -14.06 -12.34 -15.36
N TYR A 119 -15.24 -11.76 -15.09
CA TYR A 119 -15.57 -11.25 -13.74
C TYR A 119 -15.40 -12.35 -12.67
N ARG A 120 -14.61 -12.05 -11.64
CA ARG A 120 -14.23 -12.92 -10.52
C ARG A 120 -14.82 -12.45 -9.20
N GLY A 121 -15.15 -11.17 -9.06
CA GLY A 121 -15.70 -10.61 -7.84
C GLY A 121 -15.46 -9.11 -7.70
N THR A 122 -15.68 -8.64 -6.48
CA THR A 122 -15.51 -7.25 -6.04
C THR A 122 -14.06 -6.93 -5.66
N MET A 123 -13.73 -5.67 -5.39
CA MET A 123 -12.42 -5.32 -4.84
C MET A 123 -12.21 -5.88 -3.44
N ALA A 124 -13.29 -6.14 -2.69
CA ALA A 124 -13.21 -6.88 -1.44
C ALA A 124 -12.76 -8.35 -1.66
N ASP A 125 -13.22 -9.01 -2.73
CA ASP A 125 -12.78 -10.36 -3.09
C ASP A 125 -11.30 -10.38 -3.52
N PHE A 126 -10.83 -9.36 -4.24
CA PHE A 126 -9.42 -9.19 -4.58
C PHE A 126 -8.56 -9.01 -3.32
N LYS A 127 -9.00 -8.14 -2.40
CA LYS A 127 -8.31 -7.94 -1.12
C LYS A 127 -8.23 -9.23 -0.31
N ALA A 128 -9.32 -9.99 -0.23
CA ALA A 128 -9.35 -11.27 0.47
C ALA A 128 -8.40 -12.31 -0.15
N LEU A 129 -8.26 -12.34 -1.49
CA LEU A 129 -7.28 -13.16 -2.19
C LEU A 129 -5.84 -12.80 -1.76
N MET A 130 -5.53 -11.50 -1.75
CA MET A 130 -4.21 -11.00 -1.37
C MET A 130 -3.89 -11.26 0.10
N ASP A 131 -4.84 -11.06 1.01
CA ASP A 131 -4.66 -11.33 2.44
C ASP A 131 -4.52 -12.82 2.73
N ARG A 132 -5.25 -13.68 2.02
CA ARG A 132 -5.06 -15.13 2.13
C ARG A 132 -3.64 -15.55 1.73
N MET A 133 -3.10 -14.97 0.65
CA MET A 133 -1.70 -15.19 0.28
C MET A 133 -0.77 -14.69 1.39
N ALA A 134 -0.99 -13.47 1.88
CA ALA A 134 -0.18 -12.84 2.93
C ALA A 134 -0.10 -13.69 4.22
N ASP A 135 -1.23 -14.25 4.65
CA ASP A 135 -1.31 -15.16 5.80
C ASP A 135 -0.45 -16.42 5.58
N LEU A 136 -0.59 -17.07 4.41
CA LEU A 136 0.16 -18.30 4.08
C LEU A 136 1.67 -18.09 4.02
N VAL A 137 2.14 -16.92 3.60
CA VAL A 137 3.58 -16.59 3.51
C VAL A 137 4.13 -15.92 4.77
N GLY A 138 3.30 -15.75 5.81
CA GLY A 138 3.73 -15.29 7.13
C GLY A 138 3.95 -13.79 7.26
N ILE A 139 3.25 -12.96 6.49
CA ILE A 139 3.26 -11.51 6.70
C ILE A 139 2.64 -11.20 8.07
N PRO A 140 3.27 -10.38 8.93
CA PRO A 140 2.70 -10.01 10.23
C PRO A 140 1.29 -9.42 10.10
N GLY A 141 0.33 -10.04 10.80
CA GLY A 141 -1.09 -9.67 10.73
C GLY A 141 -1.84 -10.22 9.51
N GLY A 142 -1.19 -11.00 8.64
CA GLY A 142 -1.81 -11.70 7.51
C GLY A 142 -2.42 -10.78 6.46
N ARG A 143 -1.88 -9.57 6.28
CA ARG A 143 -2.47 -8.54 5.41
C ARG A 143 -1.46 -7.89 4.49
N VAL A 144 -1.82 -7.76 3.21
CA VAL A 144 -1.11 -6.89 2.28
C VAL A 144 -1.44 -5.43 2.63
N ARG A 145 -0.40 -4.58 2.66
CA ARG A 145 -0.49 -3.17 3.11
C ARG A 145 -0.14 -2.14 2.04
N PHE A 146 0.31 -2.57 0.86
CA PHE A 146 0.55 -1.67 -0.25
C PHE A 146 0.15 -2.32 -1.57
N GLY A 147 -0.10 -1.49 -2.57
CA GLY A 147 -0.29 -1.94 -3.94
C GLY A 147 -0.19 -0.79 -4.94
N GLY A 148 -0.30 -1.13 -6.21
CA GLY A 148 -0.31 -0.18 -7.31
C GLY A 148 -1.44 -0.49 -8.29
N LEU A 149 -1.87 0.56 -8.99
CA LEU A 149 -2.76 0.50 -10.15
C LEU A 149 -1.98 0.94 -11.38
N ASP A 150 -2.19 0.29 -12.52
CA ASP A 150 -1.60 0.75 -13.79
C ASP A 150 -2.41 1.89 -14.43
N ASP A 151 -3.70 2.03 -14.09
CA ASP A 151 -4.62 2.98 -14.70
C ASP A 151 -5.36 3.88 -13.67
N SER A 152 -5.96 4.96 -14.20
CA SER A 152 -6.40 6.13 -13.43
C SER A 152 -7.75 6.02 -12.71
N ILE A 153 -8.39 4.84 -12.66
CA ILE A 153 -9.71 4.73 -12.03
C ILE A 153 -9.56 4.66 -10.50
N VAL A 154 -9.68 5.83 -9.89
CA VAL A 154 -9.64 6.09 -8.43
C VAL A 154 -10.65 5.25 -7.61
N TYR A 155 -11.60 4.57 -8.26
CA TYR A 155 -12.62 3.74 -7.59
C TYR A 155 -12.25 2.25 -7.51
N GLU A 156 -11.15 1.81 -8.13
CA GLU A 156 -10.75 0.38 -8.18
C GLU A 156 -9.46 0.09 -7.39
N GLU A 157 -9.05 0.97 -6.48
CA GLU A 157 -7.99 0.63 -5.52
C GLU A 157 -8.46 -0.45 -4.53
N PRO A 158 -7.63 -1.44 -4.19
CA PRO A 158 -7.94 -2.42 -3.17
C PRO A 158 -8.13 -1.76 -1.78
N TYR A 159 -9.31 -1.96 -1.20
CA TYR A 159 -9.63 -1.46 0.14
C TYR A 159 -8.59 -1.85 1.19
N GLY A 160 -8.37 -0.97 2.16
CA GLY A 160 -7.57 -1.33 3.34
C GLY A 160 -6.05 -1.27 3.15
N MET A 161 -5.57 -0.73 2.03
CA MET A 161 -4.14 -0.54 1.79
C MET A 161 -3.72 0.89 2.18
N PRO A 162 -2.97 1.09 3.27
CA PRO A 162 -2.54 2.43 3.70
C PRO A 162 -1.52 3.08 2.75
N TRP A 163 -0.92 2.29 1.86
CA TRP A 163 0.19 2.68 1.00
C TRP A 163 -0.09 2.32 -0.44
N GLY A 164 0.32 3.19 -1.36
CA GLY A 164 0.15 3.04 -2.79
C GLY A 164 1.43 3.34 -3.54
N THR A 165 1.54 2.82 -4.74
CA THR A 165 2.51 3.27 -5.75
C THR A 165 1.74 3.88 -6.92
N ASP A 166 2.29 4.94 -7.49
CA ASP A 166 1.76 5.56 -8.71
C ASP A 166 2.91 5.66 -9.71
N GLY A 167 2.57 5.67 -10.99
CA GLY A 167 3.52 5.42 -12.05
C GLY A 167 3.34 6.35 -13.23
N CYS A 168 4.46 6.68 -13.87
CA CYS A 168 4.38 7.23 -15.22
C CYS A 168 5.55 6.72 -16.08
N ARG A 169 5.39 6.76 -17.40
CA ARG A 169 6.40 6.27 -18.36
C ARG A 169 7.57 7.23 -18.57
N ALA A 170 7.54 8.43 -18.00
CA ALA A 170 8.62 9.39 -18.10
C ALA A 170 9.64 9.17 -16.99
N VAL A 171 10.93 9.17 -17.33
CA VAL A 171 12.05 9.04 -16.37
C VAL A 171 11.97 10.08 -15.25
N GLY A 172 11.39 11.27 -15.51
CA GLY A 172 11.18 12.29 -14.49
C GLY A 172 10.27 11.88 -13.33
N CYS A 173 9.39 10.90 -13.52
CA CYS A 173 8.53 10.33 -12.47
C CYS A 173 9.30 9.40 -11.53
N ALA A 174 10.57 9.11 -11.81
CA ALA A 174 11.40 8.35 -10.88
C ALA A 174 11.67 9.12 -9.59
N VAL A 175 11.50 10.45 -9.58
CA VAL A 175 11.78 11.28 -8.41
C VAL A 175 10.48 11.79 -7.81
N SER A 176 10.22 11.43 -6.57
CA SER A 176 9.00 11.80 -5.85
C SER A 176 9.28 12.19 -4.40
N LEU A 177 8.26 12.72 -3.74
CA LEU A 177 8.14 12.70 -2.28
C LEU A 177 6.88 11.90 -1.96
N PRO A 178 6.81 11.22 -0.81
CA PRO A 178 5.54 10.70 -0.31
C PRO A 178 4.46 11.78 -0.33
N TYR A 179 3.29 11.43 -0.84
CA TYR A 179 2.14 12.32 -0.85
C TYR A 179 0.87 11.57 -0.48
N PHE A 180 -0.09 12.28 0.09
CA PHE A 180 -1.36 11.72 0.50
C PHE A 180 -2.42 11.95 -0.57
N ARG A 181 -3.27 10.95 -0.81
CA ARG A 181 -4.51 11.08 -1.60
C ARG A 181 -5.64 10.36 -0.89
N VAL A 182 -6.87 10.82 -1.16
CA VAL A 182 -8.08 10.07 -0.83
C VAL A 182 -8.47 9.27 -2.06
N VAL A 183 -8.47 7.95 -1.96
CA VAL A 183 -8.82 7.02 -3.04
C VAL A 183 -9.89 6.08 -2.54
N ASN A 184 -10.95 5.90 -3.34
CA ASN A 184 -12.17 5.21 -2.94
C ASN A 184 -12.64 5.58 -1.51
N SER A 185 -12.65 6.90 -1.26
CA SER A 185 -13.02 7.51 0.02
C SER A 185 -12.13 7.19 1.23
N TYR A 186 -10.97 6.55 1.06
CA TYR A 186 -9.99 6.37 2.13
C TYR A 186 -8.62 6.98 1.86
N GLY A 187 -7.92 7.31 2.95
CA GLY A 187 -6.60 7.94 2.91
C GLY A 187 -5.49 6.95 2.60
N VAL A 188 -4.70 7.24 1.55
CA VAL A 188 -3.57 6.43 1.10
C VAL A 188 -2.35 7.33 0.91
N TRP A 189 -1.20 6.88 1.42
CA TRP A 189 0.08 7.50 1.09
C TRP A 189 0.68 6.84 -0.15
N PHE A 190 1.03 7.65 -1.13
CA PHE A 190 1.63 7.21 -2.37
C PHE A 190 3.08 7.66 -2.50
N ILE A 191 3.83 6.94 -3.32
CA ILE A 191 5.11 7.38 -3.89
C ILE A 191 5.13 7.07 -5.37
N ASP A 192 5.63 8.01 -6.18
CA ASP A 192 5.74 7.78 -7.62
C ASP A 192 7.00 6.98 -7.98
N HIS A 193 6.90 6.24 -9.08
CA HIS A 193 8.02 5.60 -9.76
C HIS A 193 7.97 5.80 -11.28
N ALA A 194 9.13 5.72 -11.95
CA ALA A 194 9.16 5.61 -13.40
C ALA A 194 8.93 4.16 -13.84
N TYR A 195 8.01 3.92 -14.77
CA TYR A 195 7.91 2.63 -15.46
C TYR A 195 9.04 2.48 -16.48
N LEU A 196 9.82 1.43 -16.32
CA LEU A 196 10.95 1.07 -17.16
C LEU A 196 10.67 -0.30 -17.79
N GLY A 197 9.92 -0.28 -18.88
CA GLY A 197 9.83 -1.45 -19.78
C GLY A 197 11.17 -1.75 -20.44
N ALA A 198 11.19 -2.69 -21.41
CA ALA A 198 12.35 -3.07 -22.23
C ALA A 198 13.45 -1.98 -22.33
N PHE A 199 14.54 -2.19 -21.57
CA PHE A 199 15.55 -1.16 -21.26
C PHE A 199 16.43 -0.85 -22.48
N ASP A 200 16.17 0.26 -23.19
CA ASP A 200 17.21 0.84 -24.05
C ASP A 200 18.37 1.34 -23.17
N PRO A 201 19.64 1.00 -23.46
CA PRO A 201 20.82 1.57 -22.80
C PRO A 201 20.78 3.09 -22.57
N ALA A 202 20.16 3.85 -23.48
CA ALA A 202 20.01 5.30 -23.33
C ALA A 202 19.12 5.67 -22.13
N GLN A 203 18.04 4.93 -21.90
CA GLN A 203 17.15 5.14 -20.76
C GLN A 203 17.83 4.78 -19.44
N LEU A 204 18.57 3.66 -19.39
CA LEU A 204 19.36 3.31 -18.20
C LEU A 204 20.39 4.39 -17.85
N SER A 205 21.08 4.92 -18.87
CA SER A 205 22.02 6.02 -18.68
C SER A 205 21.34 7.28 -18.15
N ALA A 206 20.17 7.64 -18.68
CA ALA A 206 19.37 8.78 -18.20
C ALA A 206 18.90 8.58 -16.75
N LEU A 207 18.44 7.37 -16.41
CA LEU A 207 17.99 7.00 -15.06
C LEU A 207 19.14 7.10 -14.05
N LYS A 208 20.32 6.55 -14.37
CA LYS A 208 21.54 6.68 -13.54
C LYS A 208 21.94 8.15 -13.36
N GLY A 209 21.82 8.95 -14.42
CA GLY A 209 22.07 10.39 -14.36
C GLY A 209 21.10 11.12 -13.42
N LEU A 210 19.80 10.82 -13.51
CA LEU A 210 18.77 11.39 -12.65
C LEU A 210 18.95 10.96 -11.19
N TYR A 211 19.27 9.69 -10.95
CA TYR A 211 19.59 9.16 -9.61
C TYR A 211 20.71 9.96 -8.95
N LEU A 212 21.82 10.14 -9.66
CA LEU A 212 22.96 10.91 -9.17
C LEU A 212 22.63 12.39 -8.98
N ALA A 213 21.64 12.94 -9.70
CA ALA A 213 21.21 14.32 -9.52
C ALA A 213 20.18 14.50 -8.38
N THR A 214 19.64 13.41 -7.85
CA THR A 214 18.60 13.42 -6.81
C THR A 214 19.24 13.35 -5.43
N SER A 215 18.77 14.19 -4.51
CA SER A 215 19.22 14.21 -3.13
C SER A 215 18.05 14.00 -2.16
N ALA A 216 18.35 13.55 -0.94
CA ALA A 216 17.37 13.60 0.14
C ALA A 216 16.76 15.02 0.30
N PRO A 217 15.49 15.16 0.70
CA PRO A 217 14.59 14.09 1.18
C PRO A 217 13.85 13.31 0.08
N SER A 218 14.12 13.57 -1.20
CA SER A 218 13.43 12.91 -2.30
C SER A 218 13.64 11.38 -2.31
N THR A 219 12.62 10.69 -2.80
CA THR A 219 12.63 9.27 -3.11
C THR A 219 12.94 9.06 -4.59
N PHE A 220 13.63 7.96 -4.90
CA PHE A 220 13.91 7.51 -6.26
C PHE A 220 13.30 6.13 -6.48
N GLY A 221 12.29 6.03 -7.35
CA GLY A 221 11.54 4.82 -7.63
C GLY A 221 11.59 4.43 -9.10
N PHE A 222 11.64 3.13 -9.38
CA PHE A 222 11.28 2.62 -10.71
C PHE A 222 10.51 1.31 -10.59
N THR A 223 9.71 1.02 -11.60
CA THR A 223 8.95 -0.22 -11.74
C THR A 223 9.24 -0.87 -13.09
N PHE A 224 8.99 -2.17 -13.20
CA PHE A 224 9.07 -2.95 -14.44
C PHE A 224 8.28 -4.26 -14.28
N HIS A 225 7.95 -4.91 -15.39
CA HIS A 225 7.30 -6.21 -15.38
C HIS A 225 8.33 -7.35 -15.32
N VAL A 226 7.91 -8.53 -14.84
CA VAL A 226 8.78 -9.70 -14.81
C VAL A 226 9.29 -10.06 -16.21
N GLN A 227 8.43 -9.91 -17.23
CA GLN A 227 8.81 -10.13 -18.63
C GLN A 227 9.92 -9.18 -19.10
N ASP A 228 9.93 -7.92 -18.66
CA ASP A 228 10.96 -6.96 -19.05
C ASP A 228 12.36 -7.41 -18.57
N TYR A 229 12.45 -7.98 -17.36
CA TYR A 229 13.69 -8.57 -16.86
C TYR A 229 14.11 -9.80 -17.66
N ALA A 230 13.16 -10.64 -18.07
CA ALA A 230 13.45 -11.82 -18.90
C ALA A 230 14.04 -11.41 -20.26
N ASP A 231 13.51 -10.34 -20.85
CA ASP A 231 13.92 -9.85 -22.16
C ASP A 231 15.28 -9.12 -22.11
N ASP A 232 15.52 -8.31 -21.06
CA ASP A 232 16.68 -7.41 -20.96
C ASP A 232 17.50 -7.57 -19.67
N ARG A 233 17.65 -8.80 -19.18
CA ARG A 233 18.34 -9.14 -17.92
C ARG A 233 19.63 -8.34 -17.64
N ALA A 234 20.48 -8.16 -18.65
CA ALA A 234 21.76 -7.47 -18.50
C ALA A 234 21.62 -6.03 -17.97
N GLN A 235 20.56 -5.33 -18.35
CA GLN A 235 20.32 -3.93 -17.98
C GLN A 235 19.89 -3.79 -16.53
N TYR A 236 19.03 -4.69 -16.07
CA TYR A 236 18.63 -4.76 -14.67
C TYR A 236 19.82 -5.13 -13.78
N LEU A 237 20.68 -6.06 -14.20
CA LEU A 237 21.90 -6.36 -13.47
C LEU A 237 22.86 -5.16 -13.43
N ASP A 238 23.02 -4.42 -14.53
CA ASP A 238 23.81 -3.19 -14.57
C ASP A 238 23.24 -2.08 -13.68
N TRP A 239 21.92 -2.04 -13.49
CA TRP A 239 21.29 -1.16 -12.51
C TRP A 239 21.58 -1.60 -11.07
N LEU A 240 21.41 -2.89 -10.74
CA LEU A 240 21.69 -3.40 -9.39
C LEU A 240 23.17 -3.23 -9.02
N ASP A 241 24.09 -3.49 -9.96
CA ASP A 241 25.53 -3.28 -9.78
C ASP A 241 25.85 -1.79 -9.54
N PHE A 242 25.18 -0.90 -10.27
CA PHE A 242 25.31 0.55 -10.08
C PHE A 242 24.88 0.96 -8.67
N LEU A 243 23.72 0.49 -8.20
CA LEU A 243 23.27 0.75 -6.83
C LEU A 243 24.30 0.22 -5.82
N GLN A 244 24.77 -1.02 -5.98
CA GLN A 244 25.75 -1.66 -5.09
C GLN A 244 27.08 -0.90 -5.02
N ALA A 245 27.54 -0.36 -6.14
CA ALA A 245 28.77 0.42 -6.17
C ALA A 245 28.65 1.76 -5.40
N LEU A 246 27.48 2.41 -5.46
CA LEU A 246 27.23 3.69 -4.78
C LEU A 246 26.98 3.54 -3.27
N ASP A 247 26.29 2.47 -2.88
CA ASP A 247 25.90 2.22 -1.49
C ASP A 247 26.20 0.77 -1.07
N PRO A 248 27.47 0.41 -0.85
CA PRO A 248 27.81 -0.98 -0.56
C PRO A 248 27.15 -1.57 0.69
N ALA A 249 26.63 -0.72 1.58
CA ALA A 249 25.94 -1.11 2.80
C ALA A 249 24.40 -1.18 2.64
N GLY A 250 23.85 -0.73 1.51
CA GLY A 250 22.42 -0.73 1.22
C GLY A 250 21.60 0.18 2.14
N LEU A 251 22.20 1.24 2.70
CA LEU A 251 21.53 2.14 3.65
C LEU A 251 20.46 3.03 3.02
N SER A 252 20.52 3.21 1.70
CA SER A 252 19.60 4.02 0.91
C SER A 252 18.53 3.20 0.18
N ARG A 253 18.52 1.87 0.34
CA ARG A 253 17.62 0.96 -0.40
C ARG A 253 16.51 0.46 0.50
N PHE A 254 15.29 0.79 0.11
CA PHE A 254 14.09 0.55 0.87
C PHE A 254 13.06 -0.17 0.01
N THR A 255 12.14 -0.86 0.67
CA THR A 255 10.86 -1.24 0.05
C THR A 255 9.86 -0.09 0.14
N VAL A 256 8.78 -0.15 -0.63
CA VAL A 256 7.67 0.82 -0.57
C VAL A 256 7.16 0.98 0.87
N PRO A 257 6.82 -0.09 1.62
CA PRO A 257 6.50 -0.01 3.04
C PRO A 257 7.54 0.69 3.90
N GLU A 258 8.84 0.43 3.71
CA GLU A 258 9.88 1.09 4.52
C GLU A 258 9.99 2.58 4.21
N ILE A 259 9.68 3.00 2.97
CA ILE A 259 9.60 4.41 2.62
C ILE A 259 8.45 5.09 3.35
N LEU A 260 7.27 4.49 3.22
CA LEU A 260 5.98 5.06 3.63
C LEU A 260 5.62 4.81 5.11
N ALA A 261 6.26 3.88 5.80
CA ALA A 261 6.02 3.64 7.23
C ALA A 261 6.42 4.82 8.13
N GLY A 262 7.23 5.75 7.62
CA GLY A 262 7.54 7.00 8.31
C GLY A 262 6.46 8.07 8.16
N GLU A 263 5.53 7.88 7.23
CA GLU A 263 4.43 8.81 7.02
C GLU A 263 3.33 8.59 8.07
N PRO A 264 2.73 9.66 8.61
CA PRO A 264 1.71 9.53 9.63
C PRO A 264 0.51 8.80 9.03
N ALA A 265 0.09 7.67 9.60
CA ALA A 265 -1.15 7.05 9.14
C ALA A 265 -2.31 8.03 9.38
N PRO A 266 -3.30 8.09 8.47
CA PRO A 266 -4.34 9.11 8.51
C PRO A 266 -5.16 9.09 9.81
N PHE A 267 -5.19 7.93 10.47
CA PHE A 267 -5.82 7.72 11.77
C PHE A 267 -5.06 6.64 12.56
N LEU A 268 -4.54 6.99 13.73
CA LEU A 268 -3.74 6.12 14.59
C LEU A 268 -4.28 6.14 16.02
N GLY A 269 -4.29 4.97 16.67
CA GLY A 269 -4.44 4.85 18.11
C GLY A 269 -3.10 4.62 18.80
N SER A 270 -2.91 5.13 20.01
CA SER A 270 -1.69 4.92 20.81
C SER A 270 -1.48 3.47 21.27
N ALA A 271 -2.49 2.60 21.08
CA ALA A 271 -2.46 1.20 21.45
C ALA A 271 -3.31 0.35 20.50
N GLU A 272 -2.87 -0.88 20.24
CA GLU A 272 -3.59 -1.90 19.48
C GLU A 272 -4.33 -2.89 20.40
N SER A 273 -4.27 -2.68 21.72
CA SER A 273 -4.98 -3.53 22.67
C SER A 273 -5.30 -2.80 23.98
N VAL A 274 -6.33 -3.30 24.67
CA VAL A 274 -6.77 -2.85 26.00
C VAL A 274 -7.09 -4.07 26.86
N SER A 275 -6.67 -4.06 28.13
CA SER A 275 -7.01 -5.11 29.08
C SER A 275 -8.47 -4.95 29.54
N VAL A 276 -9.25 -6.03 29.47
CA VAL A 276 -10.61 -6.08 30.01
C VAL A 276 -10.60 -6.02 31.54
N ALA A 277 -9.66 -6.73 32.18
CA ALA A 277 -9.57 -6.77 33.64
C ALA A 277 -9.21 -5.42 34.29
N THR A 278 -8.48 -4.55 33.59
CA THR A 278 -8.02 -3.26 34.16
C THR A 278 -8.56 -2.04 33.43
N GLY A 279 -9.04 -2.20 32.21
CA GLY A 279 -9.34 -1.10 31.32
C GLY A 279 -8.10 -0.58 30.59
N GLY A 280 -8.25 0.61 30.01
CA GLY A 280 -7.15 1.28 29.35
C GLY A 280 -7.55 2.63 28.77
N ARG A 281 -6.53 3.29 28.22
CA ARG A 281 -6.65 4.55 27.52
C ARG A 281 -6.00 4.43 26.15
N ILE A 282 -6.69 4.91 25.13
CA ILE A 282 -6.18 5.02 23.78
C ILE A 282 -6.33 6.47 23.36
N ASP A 283 -5.21 7.12 23.11
CA ASP A 283 -5.18 8.45 22.50
C ASP A 283 -5.12 8.26 20.99
N PHE A 284 -6.12 8.79 20.29
CA PHE A 284 -6.20 8.77 18.84
C PHE A 284 -5.68 10.07 18.26
N GLN A 285 -4.90 9.96 17.19
CA GLN A 285 -4.50 11.07 16.36
C GLN A 285 -4.97 10.82 14.93
N ALA A 286 -5.78 11.74 14.43
CA ALA A 286 -6.08 11.86 13.01
C ALA A 286 -5.15 12.91 12.42
N ALA A 287 -4.39 12.53 11.41
CA ALA A 287 -3.55 13.43 10.63
C ALA A 287 -3.89 13.20 9.17
N THR A 288 -4.96 13.85 8.71
CA THR A 288 -5.45 13.68 7.33
C THR A 288 -4.88 14.75 6.41
N ASP A 289 -5.45 14.86 5.21
CA ASP A 289 -5.11 15.88 4.22
C ASP A 289 -5.56 17.29 4.66
N PRO A 290 -4.76 18.36 4.46
CA PRO A 290 -5.19 19.75 4.66
C PRO A 290 -6.42 20.16 3.84
N THR A 291 -6.73 19.46 2.75
CA THR A 291 -7.98 19.64 1.98
C THR A 291 -9.22 19.25 2.77
N LEU A 292 -9.09 18.48 3.86
CA LEU A 292 -10.18 18.16 4.79
C LEU A 292 -10.31 19.19 5.92
N ALA A 293 -9.51 20.26 5.94
CA ALA A 293 -9.60 21.31 6.93
C ALA A 293 -11.03 21.89 7.01
N GLY A 294 -11.57 22.00 8.23
CA GLY A 294 -12.92 22.52 8.45
C GLY A 294 -14.05 21.51 8.21
N HIS A 295 -13.76 20.26 7.83
CA HIS A 295 -14.77 19.21 7.75
C HIS A 295 -15.25 18.80 9.15
N GLU A 296 -16.55 18.55 9.28
CA GLU A 296 -17.09 17.88 10.48
C GLU A 296 -16.60 16.43 10.48
N TYR A 297 -16.16 15.92 11.63
CA TYR A 297 -15.71 14.53 11.72
C TYR A 297 -16.39 13.78 12.87
N TRP A 298 -16.41 12.47 12.71
CA TRP A 298 -16.76 11.50 13.75
C TRP A 298 -15.76 10.36 13.74
N ILE A 299 -15.42 9.84 14.91
CA ILE A 299 -14.76 8.55 15.07
C ILE A 299 -15.85 7.56 15.45
N LEU A 300 -16.14 6.64 14.55
CA LEU A 300 -17.08 5.55 14.74
C LEU A 300 -16.35 4.34 15.30
N MET A 301 -17.05 3.48 16.03
CA MET A 301 -16.50 2.20 16.48
C MET A 301 -17.55 1.11 16.51
N GLY A 302 -17.13 -0.13 16.30
CA GLY A 302 -18.00 -1.30 16.27
C GLY A 302 -17.25 -2.60 16.50
N TRP A 303 -17.98 -3.67 16.76
CA TRP A 303 -17.47 -5.03 17.01
C TRP A 303 -17.86 -6.02 15.92
N SER A 304 -18.79 -5.66 15.04
CA SER A 304 -19.26 -6.52 13.96
C SER A 304 -18.27 -6.74 12.82
N GLY A 305 -17.01 -6.33 12.99
CA GLY A 305 -15.94 -6.49 12.00
C GLY A 305 -15.86 -5.33 11.01
N THR A 306 -14.90 -5.45 10.10
CA THR A 306 -14.58 -4.43 9.07
C THR A 306 -15.00 -4.84 7.67
N GLU A 307 -15.51 -6.07 7.49
CA GLU A 307 -15.87 -6.64 6.19
C GLU A 307 -17.31 -7.17 6.21
N PRO A 308 -18.13 -6.89 5.18
CA PRO A 308 -17.77 -6.16 3.95
C PRO A 308 -17.65 -4.64 4.14
N GLY A 309 -17.99 -4.08 5.30
CA GLY A 309 -18.08 -2.64 5.52
C GLY A 309 -19.47 -2.09 5.23
N TYR A 310 -19.60 -0.77 5.10
CA TYR A 310 -20.88 -0.10 4.88
C TYR A 310 -20.72 1.21 4.10
N ASP A 311 -21.52 1.45 3.07
CA ASP A 311 -21.42 2.70 2.31
C ASP A 311 -22.26 3.82 2.96
N LEU A 312 -21.60 4.91 3.32
CA LEU A 312 -22.19 6.14 3.82
C LEU A 312 -22.43 7.10 2.64
N GLY A 313 -23.67 7.37 2.25
CA GLY A 313 -23.89 8.32 1.15
C GLY A 313 -25.27 8.31 0.50
N GLY A 314 -25.42 9.16 -0.51
CA GLY A 314 -26.64 9.36 -1.29
C GLY A 314 -26.88 8.28 -2.35
N PRO A 315 -27.93 8.40 -3.18
CA PRO A 315 -28.33 7.38 -4.15
C PRO A 315 -27.40 7.20 -5.36
N LEU A 316 -26.30 7.97 -5.44
CA LEU A 316 -25.33 7.93 -6.54
C LEU A 316 -24.01 7.32 -6.04
N VAL A 317 -23.40 6.46 -6.85
CA VAL A 317 -22.16 5.73 -6.52
C VAL A 317 -21.01 6.70 -6.23
N ASP A 318 -20.88 7.78 -7.00
CA ASP A 318 -19.84 8.80 -6.81
C ASP A 318 -19.99 9.62 -5.52
N ASP A 319 -21.12 9.48 -4.82
CA ASP A 319 -21.43 10.15 -3.55
C ASP A 319 -21.33 9.21 -2.33
N GLN A 320 -20.81 7.99 -2.50
CA GLN A 320 -20.68 6.99 -1.44
C GLN A 320 -19.27 6.97 -0.84
N VAL A 321 -19.21 7.08 0.49
CA VAL A 321 -18.01 6.87 1.28
C VAL A 321 -18.07 5.49 1.90
N HIS A 322 -17.18 4.59 1.47
CA HIS A 322 -17.07 3.27 2.07
C HIS A 322 -16.51 3.37 3.49
N LEU A 323 -17.34 3.02 4.48
CA LEU A 323 -16.95 2.87 5.87
C LEU A 323 -16.44 1.43 6.07
N GLY A 324 -15.15 1.28 6.39
CA GLY A 324 -14.54 -0.01 6.75
C GLY A 324 -15.00 -0.57 8.10
N LEU A 325 -16.27 -0.43 8.44
CA LEU A 325 -16.89 -0.88 9.68
C LEU A 325 -18.30 -1.37 9.37
N ASN A 326 -18.68 -2.52 9.92
CA ASN A 326 -20.07 -2.96 9.94
C ASN A 326 -20.82 -2.26 11.10
N PRO A 327 -21.79 -1.37 10.84
CA PRO A 327 -22.51 -0.67 11.89
C PRO A 327 -23.25 -1.65 12.81
N ASP A 328 -23.15 -1.42 14.12
CA ASP A 328 -23.80 -2.23 15.14
C ASP A 328 -24.29 -1.36 16.32
N GLY A 329 -24.81 -2.01 17.37
CA GLY A 329 -25.30 -1.29 18.55
C GLY A 329 -24.24 -0.46 19.26
N LEU A 330 -22.94 -0.75 19.09
CA LEU A 330 -21.87 0.11 19.60
C LEU A 330 -21.69 1.34 18.71
N THR A 331 -21.81 1.19 17.40
CA THR A 331 -21.81 2.31 16.45
C THR A 331 -22.96 3.28 16.76
N ASP A 332 -24.16 2.76 16.95
CA ASP A 332 -25.35 3.55 17.34
C ASP A 332 -25.12 4.30 18.66
N TRP A 333 -24.48 3.63 19.62
CA TRP A 333 -24.19 4.20 20.93
C TRP A 333 -23.17 5.34 20.87
N VAL A 334 -22.16 5.27 19.99
CA VAL A 334 -21.24 6.39 19.75
C VAL A 334 -21.95 7.56 19.07
N LEU A 335 -22.77 7.27 18.06
CA LEU A 335 -23.52 8.29 17.32
C LEU A 335 -24.57 9.02 18.18
N ALA A 336 -25.14 8.34 19.18
CA ALA A 336 -26.05 8.98 20.13
C ALA A 336 -25.39 10.08 20.99
N GLY A 337 -24.06 10.12 21.04
CA GLY A 337 -23.27 11.12 21.74
C GLY A 337 -23.36 11.06 23.27
N GLY A 338 -22.66 11.99 23.94
CA GLY A 338 -22.81 12.22 25.38
C GLY A 338 -22.02 11.29 26.31
N ASN A 339 -20.95 10.65 25.82
CA ASN A 339 -20.15 9.75 26.64
C ASN A 339 -18.82 10.38 27.11
N SER A 340 -18.59 10.37 28.42
CA SER A 340 -17.32 10.82 29.02
C SER A 340 -16.10 9.98 28.61
N MET A 341 -16.31 8.74 28.16
CA MET A 341 -15.26 7.83 27.67
C MET A 341 -14.78 8.16 26.26
N LEU A 342 -15.48 9.02 25.52
CA LEU A 342 -15.25 9.29 24.09
C LEU A 342 -14.93 10.77 23.85
N ALA A 343 -13.91 11.29 24.53
CA ALA A 343 -13.55 12.70 24.39
C ALA A 343 -12.98 12.96 22.98
N GLY A 344 -13.50 13.97 22.27
CA GLY A 344 -13.00 14.33 20.93
C GLY A 344 -13.41 13.37 19.80
N PHE A 345 -14.34 12.43 20.04
CA PHE A 345 -14.85 11.52 19.00
C PHE A 345 -15.72 12.20 17.94
N SER A 346 -16.02 13.48 18.09
CA SER A 346 -16.60 14.29 17.02
C SER A 346 -16.15 15.74 17.17
N GLY A 347 -16.13 16.47 16.06
CA GLY A 347 -15.69 17.85 16.03
C GLY A 347 -15.51 18.38 14.62
N VAL A 348 -14.61 19.34 14.47
CA VAL A 348 -14.22 19.92 13.18
C VAL A 348 -12.72 19.75 13.04
N LEU A 349 -12.27 19.25 11.88
CA LEU A 349 -10.84 19.08 11.59
C LEU A 349 -10.14 20.45 11.55
N ASP A 350 -8.93 20.51 12.10
CA ASP A 350 -8.15 21.75 12.17
C ASP A 350 -7.61 22.19 10.79
N PRO A 351 -6.88 23.33 10.67
CA PRO A 351 -6.35 23.79 9.39
C PRO A 351 -5.37 22.83 8.68
N ALA A 352 -4.83 21.84 9.40
CA ALA A 352 -4.00 20.78 8.84
C ALA A 352 -4.81 19.52 8.51
N GLY A 353 -6.14 19.53 8.69
CA GLY A 353 -6.97 18.34 8.58
C GLY A 353 -6.83 17.41 9.80
N ALA A 354 -6.30 17.87 10.92
CA ALA A 354 -6.02 17.00 12.06
C ALA A 354 -7.12 17.03 13.13
N ALA A 355 -7.21 15.95 13.90
CA ALA A 355 -8.02 15.85 15.10
C ALA A 355 -7.37 14.92 16.13
N THR A 356 -7.74 15.10 17.40
CA THR A 356 -7.33 14.21 18.49
C THR A 356 -8.55 13.73 19.24
N ALA A 357 -8.55 12.46 19.64
CA ALA A 357 -9.61 11.88 20.44
C ALA A 357 -9.05 10.93 21.49
N VAL A 358 -9.88 10.54 22.44
CA VAL A 358 -9.49 9.69 23.55
C VAL A 358 -10.61 8.70 23.82
N LEU A 359 -10.28 7.41 23.77
CA LEU A 359 -11.04 6.37 24.43
C LEU A 359 -10.43 6.14 25.81
N ASP A 360 -11.19 6.42 26.86
CA ASP A 360 -10.80 6.08 28.23
C ASP A 360 -11.88 5.19 28.84
N THR A 361 -11.56 3.92 29.09
CA THR A 361 -12.56 2.97 29.60
C THR A 361 -12.97 3.28 31.04
N GLY A 362 -12.25 4.17 31.75
CA GLY A 362 -12.54 4.57 33.12
C GLY A 362 -12.39 3.44 34.15
N GLY A 363 -11.81 2.30 33.75
CA GLY A 363 -11.66 1.10 34.57
C GLY A 363 -11.95 -0.20 33.82
N PRO A 364 -12.11 -1.31 34.54
CA PRO A 364 -12.36 -2.63 33.96
C PRO A 364 -13.59 -2.66 33.06
N LEU A 365 -13.47 -3.36 31.93
CA LEU A 365 -14.58 -3.64 31.02
C LEU A 365 -15.34 -4.91 31.46
N PRO A 366 -16.61 -5.08 31.06
CA PRO A 366 -17.33 -6.35 31.24
C PRO A 366 -16.54 -7.55 30.71
N ALA A 367 -16.38 -8.60 31.51
CA ALA A 367 -15.60 -9.78 31.17
C ALA A 367 -16.02 -10.47 29.85
N GLY A 368 -17.28 -10.32 29.45
CA GLY A 368 -17.80 -10.83 28.16
C GLY A 368 -17.22 -10.14 26.91
N TYR A 369 -16.42 -9.09 27.08
CA TYR A 369 -15.69 -8.43 26.00
C TYR A 369 -14.29 -8.98 25.77
N ALA A 370 -13.76 -9.83 26.66
CA ALA A 370 -12.46 -10.45 26.48
C ALA A 370 -12.43 -11.30 25.20
N GLY A 371 -11.34 -11.16 24.44
CA GLY A 371 -11.14 -11.83 23.15
C GLY A 371 -11.91 -11.19 21.97
N ARG A 372 -12.59 -10.06 22.18
CA ARG A 372 -13.19 -9.29 21.08
C ARG A 372 -12.20 -8.29 20.50
N GLN A 373 -12.44 -7.90 19.26
CA GLN A 373 -11.75 -6.80 18.61
C GLN A 373 -12.72 -5.66 18.36
N VAL A 374 -12.26 -4.42 18.53
CA VAL A 374 -13.01 -3.20 18.26
C VAL A 374 -12.35 -2.49 17.09
N ALA A 375 -13.11 -2.18 16.06
CA ALA A 375 -12.66 -1.36 14.95
C ALA A 375 -13.05 0.10 15.20
N PHE A 376 -12.16 1.03 14.87
CA PHE A 376 -12.37 2.47 14.93
C PHE A 376 -12.14 3.08 13.55
N VAL A 377 -13.05 3.94 13.09
CA VAL A 377 -12.93 4.59 11.79
C VAL A 377 -13.27 6.06 11.93
N LEU A 378 -12.40 6.95 11.44
CA LEU A 378 -12.73 8.36 11.31
C LEU A 378 -13.49 8.58 10.01
N VAL A 379 -14.63 9.25 10.06
CA VAL A 379 -15.33 9.76 8.88
C VAL A 379 -15.39 11.28 8.92
N ALA A 380 -15.27 11.91 7.76
CA ALA A 380 -15.39 13.36 7.64
C ALA A 380 -16.46 13.75 6.61
N ARG A 381 -17.07 14.91 6.85
CA ARG A 381 -18.20 15.44 6.10
C ARG A 381 -17.88 16.86 5.64
N ASP A 382 -18.07 17.10 4.34
CA ASP A 382 -17.87 18.40 3.71
C ASP A 382 -18.78 19.47 4.36
N PRO A 383 -18.20 20.61 4.82
CA PRO A 383 -18.97 21.69 5.42
C PRO A 383 -19.96 22.37 4.45
N ALA A 384 -19.71 22.34 3.14
CA ALA A 384 -20.54 23.01 2.15
C ALA A 384 -21.75 22.16 1.71
N GLY A 385 -21.56 20.85 1.56
CA GLY A 385 -22.60 19.93 1.07
C GLY A 385 -23.26 19.07 2.14
N GLY A 386 -22.67 18.96 3.33
CA GLY A 386 -23.11 17.99 4.33
C GLY A 386 -23.05 16.55 3.79
N ARG A 387 -22.12 16.25 2.90
CA ARG A 387 -21.90 14.90 2.36
C ARG A 387 -20.67 14.31 3.04
N PHE A 388 -20.69 13.01 3.33
CA PHE A 388 -19.45 12.33 3.71
C PHE A 388 -18.49 12.40 2.53
N SER A 389 -17.23 12.69 2.80
CA SER A 389 -16.19 12.85 1.78
C SER A 389 -14.92 12.05 2.08
N PHE A 390 -14.87 11.39 3.24
CA PHE A 390 -13.69 10.67 3.72
C PHE A 390 -14.05 9.65 4.79
N SER A 391 -13.36 8.52 4.76
CA SER A 391 -13.29 7.50 5.80
C SER A 391 -11.83 7.08 5.98
N SER A 392 -11.33 6.97 7.20
CA SER A 392 -10.02 6.37 7.44
C SER A 392 -10.08 4.86 7.22
N LEU A 393 -8.91 4.23 7.11
CA LEU A 393 -8.82 2.79 7.35
C LEU A 393 -9.17 2.47 8.81
N PRO A 394 -9.68 1.27 9.10
CA PRO A 394 -10.00 0.88 10.47
C PRO A 394 -8.75 0.71 11.33
N TRP A 395 -8.75 1.33 12.51
CA TRP A 395 -7.82 1.01 13.58
C TRP A 395 -8.41 -0.10 14.45
N LEU A 396 -7.69 -1.22 14.60
CA LEU A 396 -8.16 -2.38 15.34
C LEU A 396 -7.57 -2.41 16.75
N VAL A 397 -8.42 -2.68 17.74
CA VAL A 397 -8.02 -2.80 19.15
C VAL A 397 -8.50 -4.11 19.71
N ASP A 398 -7.58 -4.95 20.14
CA ASP A 398 -7.88 -6.22 20.81
C ASP A 398 -8.20 -6.02 22.30
N LEU A 399 -9.31 -6.60 22.75
CA LEU A 399 -9.72 -6.60 24.16
C LEU A 399 -9.16 -7.85 24.84
N LEU A 400 -7.98 -7.70 25.44
CA LEU A 400 -7.28 -8.81 26.08
C LEU A 400 -7.91 -9.16 27.44
N PRO A 401 -7.88 -10.43 27.87
CA PRO A 401 -8.43 -10.86 29.15
C PRO A 401 -7.96 -10.07 30.39
#